data_AF-A0A8H7D1Z2-F1
#
_entry.id   AF-A0A8H7D1Z2-F1
#
_cell.length_a   1.000
_cell.length_b   1.000
_cell.length_c   1.000
_cell.angle_alpha   90.00
_cell.angle_beta   90.00
_cell.angle_gamma   90.00
#
_symmetry.space_group_name_H-M   'P 1'
#
loop_
_entity.id
_entity.type
_entity.pdbx_description
1 polymer ?
#
loop_
_entity_poly.entity_id
_entity_poly.type
_entity_poly.pdbx_seq_one_letter_code
_entity_poly.pdbx_strand_id
1 'polypeptide(L)'
;MDIPDPPRQRVHISTGDLPSKKIQTLAAAHPFTQQERSSVLDIVFPANDALEMALCKLETAYVKASMELASLVEQAETFVSPLEMKSNVTALSVTPHSDNIWCLDQRGVLTLHLSAESYQTLGITGQKLPFKSRSSEHTVTLPLQPSADSLKNRQKRDAALKAWDMRRSQAGEAPWTVLYCANDAEATTQFAASNGHANLMRMVKCQTTASHSVRVPTVNLPARPPTSDLDAVEDWDEEMHALFEWVGMAGLGSQRLQANDRADAYVAVYEPPQSSTATVGDVTRLQWRGFLSPDFVQSVMDVVLSVESPHPQFVSITSHAFPAAPVSYIPPGKDKDRNLRTPARVPSEDGEDTWSLLVAREGDTKRWCLAESIGPLDTRWG
;
A
#
# COMPACT_ATOMS: atom_id res chain seq x y z
N MET A 1 -33.30 -7.58 -14.73
CA MET A 1 -32.22 -6.61 -14.47
C MET A 1 -30.94 -7.39 -14.67
N ASP A 2 -30.20 -7.14 -15.74
CA ASP A 2 -28.86 -7.68 -15.90
C ASP A 2 -27.96 -6.94 -14.92
N ILE A 3 -27.75 -7.55 -13.76
CA ILE A 3 -26.73 -7.09 -12.82
C ILE A 3 -25.40 -7.51 -13.47
N PRO A 4 -24.48 -6.57 -13.77
CA PRO A 4 -23.17 -6.93 -14.28
C PRO A 4 -22.50 -7.90 -13.30
N ASP A 5 -21.87 -8.96 -13.82
CA ASP A 5 -21.06 -9.84 -12.98
C ASP A 5 -20.04 -8.97 -12.22
N PRO A 6 -19.92 -9.13 -10.89
CA PRO A 6 -18.90 -8.42 -10.14
C PRO A 6 -17.53 -8.72 -10.79
N PRO A 7 -16.65 -7.71 -10.90
CA PRO A 7 -15.32 -7.94 -11.43
C PRO A 7 -14.66 -9.06 -10.64
N ARG A 8 -14.05 -10.03 -11.34
CA ARG A 8 -13.33 -11.15 -10.70
C ARG A 8 -12.21 -10.59 -9.83
N GLN A 9 -12.47 -10.44 -8.54
CA GLN A 9 -11.45 -10.14 -7.55
C GLN A 9 -10.48 -11.30 -7.51
N ARG A 10 -9.19 -10.98 -7.44
CA ARG A 10 -8.14 -11.97 -7.31
C ARG A 10 -7.55 -11.78 -5.93
N VAL A 11 -7.83 -12.73 -5.04
CA VAL A 11 -7.12 -12.88 -3.76
C VAL A 11 -6.10 -14.00 -3.92
N HIS A 12 -4.88 -13.75 -3.47
CA HIS A 12 -3.82 -14.75 -3.44
C HIS A 12 -3.27 -14.87 -2.03
N ILE A 13 -3.39 -16.06 -1.45
CA ILE A 13 -2.88 -16.37 -0.11
C ILE A 13 -1.58 -17.16 -0.22
N SER A 14 -0.58 -16.76 0.56
CA SER A 14 0.72 -17.42 0.66
C SER A 14 1.16 -17.57 2.10
N THR A 15 1.85 -18.65 2.42
CA THR A 15 2.32 -18.97 3.78
C THR A 15 3.80 -19.28 3.81
N GLY A 16 4.41 -19.17 4.98
CA GLY A 16 5.76 -19.67 5.23
C GLY A 16 6.25 -19.42 6.64
N ASP A 17 7.53 -19.71 6.88
CA ASP A 17 8.21 -19.47 8.14
C ASP A 17 9.04 -18.16 8.08
N LEU A 18 9.33 -17.59 9.26
CA LEU A 18 10.27 -16.47 9.42
C LEU A 18 11.65 -16.98 9.85
N PRO A 19 12.75 -16.33 9.41
CA PRO A 19 12.80 -15.13 8.57
C PRO A 19 12.47 -15.43 7.10
N SER A 20 11.75 -14.51 6.44
CA SER A 20 11.35 -14.64 5.04
C SER A 20 11.74 -13.40 4.25
N LYS A 21 12.45 -13.61 3.12
CA LYS A 21 12.79 -12.51 2.21
C LYS A 21 11.54 -11.82 1.66
N LYS A 22 10.46 -12.58 1.41
CA LYS A 22 9.18 -12.01 0.93
C LYS A 22 8.64 -10.98 1.92
N ILE A 23 8.67 -11.32 3.21
CA ILE A 23 8.20 -10.44 4.29
C ILE A 23 9.15 -9.26 4.51
N GLN A 24 10.48 -9.49 4.47
CA GLN A 24 11.49 -8.43 4.60
C GLN A 24 11.44 -7.37 3.50
N THR A 25 10.92 -7.71 2.31
CA THR A 25 10.79 -6.76 1.19
C THR A 25 9.36 -6.29 0.97
N LEU A 26 8.40 -6.69 1.83
CA LEU A 26 6.98 -6.45 1.59
C LEU A 26 6.65 -4.95 1.57
N ALA A 27 7.08 -4.20 2.58
CA ALA A 27 6.83 -2.75 2.63
C ALA A 27 7.44 -2.04 1.40
N ALA A 28 8.69 -2.37 1.05
CA ALA A 28 9.35 -1.83 -0.13
C ALA A 28 8.66 -2.24 -1.45
N ALA A 29 7.97 -3.37 -1.49
CA ALA A 29 7.21 -3.77 -2.68
C ALA A 29 5.95 -2.92 -2.88
N HIS A 30 5.44 -2.23 -1.85
CA HIS A 30 4.21 -1.44 -1.91
C HIS A 30 4.47 0.06 -1.63
N PRO A 31 4.91 0.83 -2.65
CA PRO A 31 5.44 2.18 -2.45
C PRO A 31 4.44 3.24 -1.97
N PHE A 32 3.13 3.04 -2.20
CA PHE A 32 2.11 4.06 -1.91
C PHE A 32 1.05 3.49 -1.00
N THR A 33 1.23 3.68 0.30
CA THR A 33 0.31 3.21 1.34
C THR A 33 -0.55 4.38 1.83
N GLN A 34 -1.83 4.41 1.44
CA GLN A 34 -2.82 5.42 1.85
C GLN A 34 -4.26 5.07 1.48
N GLN A 35 -5.18 5.44 2.38
CA GLN A 35 -6.61 5.58 2.15
C GLN A 35 -7.16 6.77 2.96
N GLU A 36 -7.74 7.78 2.29
CA GLU A 36 -8.34 8.95 2.98
C GLU A 36 -9.71 8.64 3.61
N ARG A 37 -10.38 7.53 3.25
CA ARG A 37 -11.78 7.24 3.63
C ARG A 37 -11.98 6.20 4.73
N SER A 38 -11.04 5.28 4.90
CA SER A 38 -10.97 4.29 5.99
C SER A 38 -9.47 4.00 6.18
N SER A 39 -9.05 3.47 7.32
CA SER A 39 -7.65 3.41 7.74
C SER A 39 -6.60 2.95 6.71
N VAL A 40 -5.36 3.38 6.90
CA VAL A 40 -4.27 3.16 5.93
C VAL A 40 -3.44 1.93 6.24
N LEU A 41 -3.03 1.82 7.50
CA LEU A 41 -2.32 0.68 8.06
C LEU A 41 -3.00 0.33 9.37
N ASP A 42 -3.62 -0.85 9.41
CA ASP A 42 -4.29 -1.40 10.58
C ASP A 42 -3.47 -2.56 11.15
N ILE A 43 -3.27 -2.54 12.47
CA ILE A 43 -2.66 -3.64 13.21
C ILE A 43 -3.67 -4.16 14.20
N VAL A 44 -3.95 -5.46 14.16
CA VAL A 44 -4.92 -6.11 15.05
C VAL A 44 -4.24 -7.26 15.76
N PHE A 45 -4.33 -7.30 17.08
CA PHE A 45 -3.77 -8.37 17.90
C PHE A 45 -4.56 -8.54 19.21
N PRO A 46 -4.58 -9.75 19.80
CA PRO A 46 -5.03 -9.91 21.18
C PRO A 46 -4.24 -9.00 22.11
N ALA A 47 -4.92 -8.37 23.08
CA ALA A 47 -4.37 -7.28 23.90
C ALA A 47 -2.96 -7.60 24.45
N ASN A 48 -2.02 -6.68 24.22
CA ASN A 48 -0.63 -6.81 24.63
C ASN A 48 0.01 -5.43 24.83
N ASP A 49 0.13 -4.99 26.09
CA ASP A 49 0.60 -3.65 26.44
C ASP A 49 2.02 -3.36 25.93
N ALA A 50 2.91 -4.37 25.94
CA ALA A 50 4.30 -4.19 25.53
C ALA A 50 4.41 -3.88 24.03
N LEU A 51 3.70 -4.65 23.20
CA LEU A 51 3.62 -4.43 21.76
C LEU A 51 2.89 -3.11 21.45
N GLU A 52 1.78 -2.84 22.14
CA GLU A 52 1.05 -1.58 22.00
C GLU A 52 1.94 -0.37 22.28
N MET A 53 2.63 -0.35 23.42
CA MET A 53 3.55 0.75 23.77
C MET A 53 4.71 0.88 22.80
N ALA A 54 5.23 -0.22 22.25
CA ALA A 54 6.32 -0.18 21.27
C ALA A 54 5.84 0.43 19.94
N LEU A 55 4.69 0.00 19.46
CA LEU A 55 4.09 0.49 18.22
C LEU A 55 3.62 1.93 18.33
N CYS A 56 2.98 2.32 19.45
CA CYS A 56 2.48 3.68 19.65
C CYS A 56 3.57 4.76 19.69
N LYS A 57 4.86 4.38 19.84
CA LYS A 57 6.01 5.31 19.71
C LYS A 57 6.33 5.70 18.27
N LEU A 58 5.85 4.92 17.29
CA LEU A 58 6.11 5.18 15.88
C LEU A 58 5.23 6.32 15.38
N GLU A 59 5.89 7.38 14.93
CA GLU A 59 5.27 8.54 14.31
C GLU A 59 5.97 8.84 12.98
N THR A 60 5.21 9.43 12.05
CA THR A 60 5.76 9.94 10.79
C THR A 60 5.01 11.20 10.37
N ALA A 61 5.37 11.77 9.22
CA ALA A 61 4.70 12.92 8.66
C ALA A 61 4.60 12.81 7.14
N TYR A 62 3.60 13.49 6.59
CA TYR A 62 3.49 13.72 5.16
C TYR A 62 3.01 15.15 4.90
N VAL A 63 3.08 15.57 3.65
CA VAL A 63 2.62 16.89 3.21
C VAL A 63 1.56 16.72 2.13
N LYS A 64 0.53 17.57 2.17
CA LYS A 64 -0.42 17.79 1.08
C LYS A 64 -0.26 19.22 0.59
N ALA A 65 0.30 19.43 -0.60
CA ALA A 65 0.61 20.75 -1.12
C ALA A 65 0.27 20.88 -2.61
N SER A 66 0.26 22.11 -3.12
CA SER A 66 0.16 22.39 -4.55
C SER A 66 1.55 22.70 -5.10
N MET A 67 1.98 22.00 -6.15
CA MET A 67 3.28 22.25 -6.78
C MET A 67 3.29 21.90 -8.27
N GLU A 68 4.24 22.48 -9.00
CA GLU A 68 4.54 22.10 -10.38
C GLU A 68 5.36 20.81 -10.42
N LEU A 69 5.06 19.92 -11.38
CA LEU A 69 5.82 18.68 -11.56
C LEU A 69 7.25 18.98 -12.04
N ALA A 70 7.41 19.99 -12.90
CA ALA A 70 8.71 20.43 -13.37
C ALA A 70 9.62 20.88 -12.21
N SER A 71 9.08 21.62 -11.23
CA SER A 71 9.84 22.06 -10.06
C SER A 71 10.30 20.90 -9.17
N LEU A 72 9.49 19.84 -9.03
CA LEU A 72 9.92 18.62 -8.33
C LEU A 72 11.07 17.92 -9.05
N VAL A 73 10.98 17.80 -10.38
CA VAL A 73 12.00 17.13 -11.21
C VAL A 73 13.31 17.93 -11.24
N GLU A 74 13.25 19.25 -11.28
CA GLU A 74 14.44 20.12 -11.19
C GLU A 74 15.21 19.90 -9.88
N GLN A 75 14.52 19.54 -8.79
CA GLN A 75 15.11 19.25 -7.48
C GLN A 75 15.56 17.79 -7.30
N ALA A 76 15.40 16.93 -8.30
CA ALA A 76 15.61 15.48 -8.15
C ALA A 76 16.98 15.10 -7.59
N GLU A 77 18.05 15.82 -7.94
CA GLU A 77 19.40 15.57 -7.44
C GLU A 77 19.54 15.74 -5.91
N THR A 78 18.60 16.45 -5.26
CA THR A 78 18.60 16.65 -3.80
C THR A 78 18.05 15.45 -3.03
N PHE A 79 17.23 14.61 -3.67
CA PHE A 79 16.52 13.51 -3.00
C PHE A 79 16.61 12.16 -3.73
N VAL A 80 17.21 12.09 -4.91
CA VAL A 80 17.49 10.85 -5.64
C VAL A 80 18.98 10.57 -5.59
N SER A 81 19.35 9.36 -5.17
CA SER A 81 20.74 8.96 -5.14
C SER A 81 21.32 8.91 -6.56
N PRO A 82 22.49 9.50 -6.83
CA PRO A 82 23.11 9.46 -8.15
C PRO A 82 23.69 8.07 -8.49
N LEU A 83 23.96 7.25 -7.46
CA LEU A 83 24.62 5.96 -7.56
C LEU A 83 23.68 4.78 -7.27
N GLU A 84 22.56 5.02 -6.60
CA GLU A 84 21.62 3.98 -6.18
C GLU A 84 20.24 4.24 -6.78
N MET A 85 19.51 3.16 -7.09
CA MET A 85 18.09 3.22 -7.44
C MET A 85 17.25 3.44 -6.17
N LYS A 86 17.50 4.56 -5.49
CA LYS A 86 16.86 4.94 -4.24
C LYS A 86 16.57 6.43 -4.26
N SER A 87 15.39 6.77 -3.76
CA SER A 87 14.98 8.13 -3.46
C SER A 87 14.58 8.23 -1.99
N ASN A 88 14.90 9.37 -1.40
CA ASN A 88 14.45 9.72 -0.06
C ASN A 88 13.04 10.30 -0.06
N VAL A 89 12.44 10.59 -1.22
CA VAL A 89 11.11 11.20 -1.34
C VAL A 89 10.22 10.31 -2.17
N THR A 90 9.03 10.02 -1.66
CA THR A 90 7.93 9.39 -2.40
C THR A 90 6.82 10.43 -2.57
N ALA A 91 6.25 10.52 -3.76
CA ALA A 91 5.23 11.53 -4.07
C ALA A 91 4.14 10.98 -5.00
N LEU A 92 2.92 11.49 -4.88
CA LEU A 92 1.76 11.10 -5.69
C LEU A 92 0.87 12.31 -5.95
N SER A 93 0.50 12.53 -7.21
CA SER A 93 -0.51 13.52 -7.55
C SER A 93 -1.91 13.02 -7.20
N VAL A 94 -2.69 13.85 -6.54
CA VAL A 94 -4.08 13.59 -6.13
C VAL A 94 -5.00 14.74 -6.56
N THR A 95 -4.69 15.33 -7.72
CA THR A 95 -5.44 16.48 -8.22
C THR A 95 -6.86 16.04 -8.56
N PRO A 96 -7.89 16.65 -7.95
CA PRO A 96 -9.28 16.27 -8.21
C PRO A 96 -9.64 16.37 -9.69
N HIS A 97 -10.43 15.42 -10.18
CA HIS A 97 -10.98 15.40 -11.55
C HIS A 97 -9.93 15.46 -12.68
N SER A 98 -8.67 15.09 -12.39
CA SER A 98 -7.63 14.99 -13.40
C SER A 98 -7.60 13.58 -13.99
N ASP A 99 -7.72 13.48 -15.32
CA ASP A 99 -7.53 12.22 -16.06
C ASP A 99 -6.06 11.80 -16.14
N ASN A 100 -5.15 12.68 -15.72
CA ASN A 100 -3.72 12.41 -15.68
C ASN A 100 -3.25 12.34 -14.23
N ILE A 101 -2.43 11.35 -13.94
CA ILE A 101 -1.92 11.08 -12.59
C ILE A 101 -0.45 10.72 -12.71
N TRP A 102 0.36 11.14 -11.75
CA TRP A 102 1.76 10.75 -11.68
C TRP A 102 2.17 10.38 -10.27
N CYS A 103 3.20 9.56 -10.16
CA CYS A 103 3.83 9.21 -8.89
C CYS A 103 5.35 9.12 -9.02
N LEU A 104 6.06 9.46 -7.96
CA LEU A 104 7.48 9.23 -7.76
C LEU A 104 7.63 8.18 -6.67
N ASP A 105 8.19 7.01 -7.02
CA ASP A 105 8.41 5.94 -6.04
C ASP A 105 9.80 6.00 -5.40
N GLN A 106 9.97 5.20 -4.34
CA GLN A 106 11.21 5.07 -3.55
C GLN A 106 12.46 4.69 -4.36
N ARG A 107 12.34 4.28 -5.63
CA ARG A 107 13.49 4.03 -6.51
C ARG A 107 13.95 5.29 -7.24
N GLY A 108 13.27 6.42 -7.08
CA GLY A 108 13.53 7.65 -7.84
C GLY A 108 12.98 7.60 -9.27
N VAL A 109 11.92 6.82 -9.49
CA VAL A 109 11.29 6.66 -10.80
C VAL A 109 9.97 7.41 -10.82
N LEU A 110 9.86 8.40 -11.71
CA LEU A 110 8.63 9.12 -11.99
C LEU A 110 7.79 8.35 -13.01
N THR A 111 6.59 7.93 -12.64
CA THR A 111 5.65 7.25 -13.52
C THR A 111 4.42 8.12 -13.76
N LEU A 112 4.07 8.35 -15.03
CA LEU A 112 2.92 9.11 -15.46
C LEU A 112 1.88 8.16 -16.05
N HIS A 113 0.64 8.26 -15.61
CA HIS A 113 -0.54 7.72 -16.27
C HIS A 113 -1.24 8.86 -17.03
N LEU A 114 -1.40 8.70 -18.34
CA LEU A 114 -1.81 9.76 -19.24
C LEU A 114 -2.99 9.33 -20.12
N SER A 115 -3.93 10.25 -20.30
CA SER A 115 -4.91 10.19 -21.38
C SER A 115 -4.22 10.23 -22.75
N ALA A 116 -4.93 9.79 -23.80
CA ALA A 116 -4.39 9.77 -25.17
C ALA A 116 -3.93 11.16 -25.63
N GLU A 117 -4.74 12.19 -25.37
CA GLU A 117 -4.44 13.58 -25.73
C GLU A 117 -3.21 14.10 -24.98
N SER A 118 -3.15 13.85 -23.67
CA SER A 118 -2.03 14.32 -22.84
C SER A 118 -0.73 13.62 -23.23
N TYR A 119 -0.77 12.33 -23.54
CA TYR A 119 0.39 11.58 -24.04
C TYR A 119 0.94 12.13 -25.35
N GLN A 120 0.07 12.35 -26.35
CA GLN A 120 0.46 12.90 -27.66
C GLN A 120 1.07 14.29 -27.52
N THR A 121 0.44 15.14 -26.70
CA THR A 121 0.88 16.52 -26.47
C THR A 121 2.18 16.59 -25.66
N LEU A 122 2.39 15.66 -24.72
CA LEU A 122 3.61 15.60 -23.93
C LEU A 122 4.82 15.18 -24.78
N GLY A 123 4.63 14.29 -25.77
CA GLY A 123 5.65 13.94 -26.76
C GLY A 123 6.85 13.16 -26.18
N ILE A 124 6.64 12.48 -25.05
CA ILE A 124 7.61 11.59 -24.39
C ILE A 124 7.22 10.14 -24.68
N THR A 125 8.22 9.29 -24.93
CA THR A 125 8.00 7.86 -25.21
C THR A 125 7.41 7.14 -23.99
N GLY A 126 6.28 6.46 -24.19
CA GLY A 126 5.63 5.62 -23.18
C GLY A 126 5.14 4.29 -23.75
N GLN A 127 4.35 3.59 -22.96
CA GLN A 127 3.72 2.31 -23.31
C GLN A 127 2.20 2.44 -23.23
N LYS A 128 1.51 1.87 -24.21
CA LYS A 128 0.06 1.74 -24.19
C LYS A 128 -0.36 0.73 -23.11
N LEU A 129 -1.45 1.00 -22.40
CA LEU A 129 -1.94 0.03 -21.42
C LEU A 129 -2.45 -1.25 -22.10
N PRO A 130 -2.21 -2.43 -21.50
CA PRO A 130 -2.58 -3.72 -22.08
C PRO A 130 -4.08 -4.04 -21.95
N PHE A 131 -4.86 -3.20 -21.27
CA PHE A 131 -6.28 -3.43 -21.01
C PHE A 131 -7.14 -2.95 -22.18
N LYS A 132 -7.96 -3.83 -22.76
CA LYS A 132 -8.82 -3.51 -23.93
C LYS A 132 -9.74 -2.32 -23.68
N SER A 133 -10.37 -2.25 -22.50
CA SER A 133 -11.29 -1.18 -22.09
C SER A 133 -10.59 0.18 -21.91
N ARG A 134 -9.29 0.19 -21.69
CA ARG A 134 -8.47 1.37 -21.37
C ARG A 134 -7.30 1.53 -22.32
N SER A 135 -7.42 0.97 -23.53
CA SER A 135 -6.28 0.86 -24.44
C SER A 135 -5.80 2.23 -24.91
N SER A 136 -6.63 3.27 -24.95
CA SER A 136 -6.19 4.63 -25.34
C SER A 136 -5.24 5.31 -24.33
N GLU A 137 -5.16 4.82 -23.10
CA GLU A 137 -4.33 5.39 -22.04
C GLU A 137 -2.89 4.85 -22.11
N HIS A 138 -1.95 5.67 -21.64
CA HIS A 138 -0.52 5.41 -21.73
C HIS A 138 0.16 5.58 -20.37
N THR A 139 1.21 4.78 -20.16
CA THR A 139 2.13 4.93 -19.03
C THR A 139 3.49 5.38 -19.52
N VAL A 140 4.06 6.40 -18.90
CA VAL A 140 5.41 6.91 -19.18
C VAL A 140 6.25 6.74 -17.91
N THR A 141 7.40 6.06 -18.02
CA THR A 141 8.29 5.79 -16.89
C THR A 141 9.62 6.51 -17.09
N LEU A 142 9.99 7.36 -16.13
CA LEU A 142 11.11 8.29 -16.21
C LEU A 142 11.99 8.14 -14.96
N PRO A 143 13.11 7.40 -15.03
CA PRO A 143 14.09 7.41 -13.95
C PRO A 143 14.69 8.82 -13.81
N LEU A 144 14.73 9.33 -12.58
CA LEU A 144 15.23 10.68 -12.30
C LEU A 144 16.72 10.73 -11.97
N GLN A 145 17.39 9.58 -11.87
CA GLN A 145 18.84 9.51 -11.65
C GLN A 145 19.58 10.24 -12.79
N PRO A 146 20.61 11.06 -12.47
CA PRO A 146 21.45 11.66 -13.49
C PRO A 146 22.12 10.63 -14.40
N SER A 147 22.46 9.45 -13.89
CA SER A 147 23.11 8.40 -14.68
C SER A 147 22.17 7.63 -15.62
N ALA A 148 20.85 7.76 -15.46
CA ALA A 148 19.88 6.93 -16.19
C ALA A 148 19.62 7.37 -17.64
N ASP A 149 19.89 8.63 -17.97
CA ASP A 149 19.59 9.20 -19.29
C ASP A 149 20.66 10.18 -19.77
N SER A 150 20.81 10.28 -21.09
CA SER A 150 21.71 11.27 -21.70
C SER A 150 21.25 12.70 -21.40
N LEU A 151 22.18 13.66 -21.30
CA LEU A 151 21.86 15.07 -21.04
C LEU A 151 20.79 15.62 -21.99
N LYS A 152 20.88 15.26 -23.28
CA LYS A 152 19.91 15.65 -24.32
C LYS A 152 18.51 15.10 -24.04
N ASN A 153 18.41 13.83 -23.62
CA ASN A 153 17.12 13.23 -23.26
C ASN A 153 16.53 13.88 -22.00
N ARG A 154 17.36 14.14 -20.98
CA ARG A 154 16.92 14.83 -19.76
C ARG A 154 16.40 16.23 -20.08
N GLN A 155 17.14 17.03 -20.86
CA GLN A 155 16.68 18.35 -21.29
C GLN A 155 15.36 18.30 -22.07
N LYS A 156 15.18 17.30 -22.95
CA LYS A 156 13.92 17.11 -23.68
C LYS A 156 12.76 16.77 -22.72
N ARG A 157 12.99 15.85 -21.78
CA ARG A 157 12.03 15.47 -20.73
C ARG A 157 11.63 16.69 -19.89
N ASP A 158 12.61 17.42 -19.37
CA ASP A 158 12.38 18.55 -18.47
C ASP A 158 11.63 19.69 -19.19
N ALA A 159 12.00 19.97 -20.46
CA ALA A 159 11.27 20.92 -21.30
C ALA A 159 9.82 20.50 -21.56
N ALA A 160 9.57 19.20 -21.77
CA ALA A 160 8.23 18.67 -21.98
C ALA A 160 7.35 18.74 -20.72
N LEU A 161 7.90 18.42 -19.54
CA LEU A 161 7.19 18.54 -18.26
C LEU A 161 6.88 20.02 -17.94
N LYS A 162 7.84 20.91 -18.15
CA LYS A 162 7.63 22.36 -17.98
C LYS A 162 6.56 22.90 -18.94
N ALA A 163 6.57 22.46 -20.19
CA ALA A 163 5.52 22.80 -21.15
C ALA A 163 4.15 22.27 -20.74
N TRP A 164 4.10 21.12 -20.06
CA TRP A 164 2.86 20.56 -19.55
C TRP A 164 2.27 21.39 -18.41
N ASP A 165 3.09 21.76 -17.41
CA ASP A 165 2.65 22.64 -16.32
C ASP A 165 2.20 24.02 -16.85
N MET A 166 2.93 24.59 -17.82
CA MET A 166 2.52 25.84 -18.48
C MET A 166 1.16 25.73 -19.19
N ARG A 167 0.90 24.63 -19.92
CA ARG A 167 -0.39 24.41 -20.58
C ARG A 167 -1.54 24.30 -19.58
N ARG A 168 -1.32 23.57 -18.48
CA ARG A 168 -2.30 23.46 -17.39
C ARG A 168 -2.65 24.85 -16.84
N SER A 169 -1.63 25.66 -16.54
CA SER A 169 -1.81 27.05 -16.09
C SER A 169 -2.57 27.92 -17.10
N GLN A 170 -2.25 27.82 -18.39
CA GLN A 170 -2.95 28.54 -19.47
C GLN A 170 -4.40 28.10 -19.65
N ALA A 171 -4.71 26.83 -19.37
CA ALA A 171 -6.07 26.29 -19.35
C ALA A 171 -6.85 26.67 -18.08
N GLY A 172 -6.23 27.41 -17.15
CA GLY A 172 -6.85 27.79 -15.87
C GLY A 172 -6.86 26.66 -14.83
N GLU A 173 -6.11 25.58 -15.06
CA GLU A 173 -5.97 24.50 -14.09
C GLU A 173 -4.98 24.89 -12.99
N ALA A 174 -5.28 24.50 -11.75
CA ALA A 174 -4.36 24.66 -10.63
C ALA A 174 -3.11 23.77 -10.82
N PRO A 175 -1.97 24.12 -10.19
CA PRO A 175 -0.83 23.22 -10.08
C PRO A 175 -1.25 21.92 -9.40
N TRP A 176 -0.44 20.87 -9.57
CA TRP A 176 -0.76 19.55 -9.05
C TRP A 176 -0.97 19.60 -7.54
N THR A 177 -2.09 19.05 -7.07
CA THR A 177 -2.19 18.68 -5.65
C THR A 177 -1.39 17.41 -5.46
N VAL A 178 -0.40 17.43 -4.57
CA VAL A 178 0.56 16.35 -4.37
C VAL A 178 0.57 15.94 -2.90
N LEU A 179 0.60 14.63 -2.68
CA LEU A 179 0.97 14.03 -1.40
C LEU A 179 2.40 13.56 -1.48
N TYR A 180 3.22 13.91 -0.50
CA TYR A 180 4.57 13.39 -0.42
C TYR A 180 5.01 13.17 1.02
N CYS A 181 5.95 12.25 1.19
CA CYS A 181 6.69 12.03 2.41
C CYS A 181 8.13 11.64 2.05
N ALA A 182 9.04 11.84 2.98
CA ALA A 182 10.36 11.28 2.91
C ALA A 182 10.47 9.97 3.70
N ASN A 183 11.66 9.36 3.73
CA ASN A 183 11.91 8.13 4.48
C ASN A 183 11.51 8.23 5.95
N ASP A 184 11.72 9.40 6.57
CA ASP A 184 11.35 9.70 7.96
C ASP A 184 10.75 11.11 8.12
N ALA A 185 10.29 11.42 9.32
CA ALA A 185 9.65 12.70 9.64
C ALA A 185 10.60 13.91 9.57
N GLU A 186 11.88 13.73 9.90
CA GLU A 186 12.87 14.80 9.88
C GLU A 186 13.21 15.17 8.43
N ALA A 187 13.51 14.17 7.59
CA ALA A 187 13.71 14.34 6.16
C ALA A 187 12.48 14.94 5.48
N THR A 188 11.28 14.55 5.91
CA THR A 188 10.01 15.14 5.42
C THR A 188 9.94 16.62 5.77
N THR A 189 10.31 16.98 7.00
CA THR A 189 10.33 18.38 7.48
C THR A 189 11.32 19.22 6.68
N GLN A 190 12.52 18.71 6.45
CA GLN A 190 13.57 19.39 5.68
C GLN A 190 13.13 19.64 4.22
N PHE A 191 12.59 18.61 3.57
CA PHE A 191 12.09 18.72 2.19
C PHE A 191 10.84 19.63 2.09
N ALA A 192 9.98 19.62 3.10
CA ALA A 192 8.86 20.56 3.18
C ALA A 192 9.32 22.01 3.34
N ALA A 193 10.32 22.26 4.18
CA ALA A 193 10.87 23.59 4.38
C ALA A 193 11.53 24.15 3.12
N SER A 194 12.30 23.34 2.38
CA SER A 194 12.93 23.78 1.12
C SER A 194 11.91 24.16 0.03
N ASN A 195 10.71 23.59 0.10
CA ASN A 195 9.61 23.88 -0.82
C ASN A 195 8.59 24.88 -0.26
N GLY A 196 8.83 25.48 0.91
CA GLY A 196 7.90 26.44 1.54
C GLY A 196 6.59 25.81 2.03
N HIS A 197 6.56 24.49 2.26
CA HIS A 197 5.39 23.72 2.67
C HIS A 197 5.41 23.30 4.16
N ALA A 198 6.30 23.86 4.97
CA ALA A 198 6.47 23.46 6.38
C ALA A 198 5.18 23.53 7.20
N ASN A 199 4.33 24.54 6.95
CA ASN A 199 3.03 24.72 7.60
C ASN A 199 1.92 23.81 7.05
N LEU A 200 2.18 23.04 5.99
CA LEU A 200 1.24 22.09 5.36
C LEU A 200 1.51 20.64 5.79
N MET A 201 2.50 20.43 6.66
CA MET A 201 2.86 19.13 7.19
C MET A 201 1.75 18.57 8.08
N ARG A 202 1.51 17.27 7.96
CA ARG A 202 0.51 16.52 8.71
C ARG A 202 1.22 15.38 9.44
N MET A 203 1.19 15.47 10.78
CA MET A 203 1.72 14.41 11.62
C MET A 203 0.79 13.20 11.58
N VAL A 204 1.39 12.02 11.49
CA VAL A 204 0.71 10.74 11.55
C VAL A 204 1.15 10.04 12.83
N LYS A 205 0.18 9.83 13.72
CA LYS A 205 0.36 9.19 15.02
C LYS A 205 -0.48 7.94 15.09
N CYS A 206 -0.06 7.00 15.93
CA CYS A 206 -0.83 5.81 16.22
C CYS A 206 -2.16 6.18 16.88
N GLN A 207 -3.26 5.63 16.37
CA GLN A 207 -4.59 5.66 16.98
C GLN A 207 -4.91 4.29 17.53
N THR A 208 -5.14 4.21 18.84
CA THR A 208 -5.49 2.96 19.52
C THR A 208 -6.99 2.84 19.71
N THR A 209 -7.53 1.65 19.48
CA THR A 209 -8.90 1.28 19.88
C THR A 209 -8.84 -0.10 20.53
N ALA A 210 -9.34 -0.20 21.77
CA ALA A 210 -9.51 -1.47 22.45
C ALA A 210 -10.94 -1.98 22.25
N SER A 211 -11.08 -3.28 21.96
CA SER A 211 -12.37 -3.97 21.92
C SER A 211 -12.35 -5.07 22.97
N HIS A 212 -13.29 -5.02 23.90
CA HIS A 212 -13.38 -5.98 24.99
C HIS A 212 -14.34 -7.11 24.64
N SER A 213 -14.16 -8.27 25.29
CA SER A 213 -15.10 -9.41 25.19
C SER A 213 -15.39 -9.84 23.74
N VAL A 214 -14.34 -9.89 22.92
CA VAL A 214 -14.38 -10.30 21.52
C VAL A 214 -14.14 -11.81 21.40
N ARG A 215 -14.82 -12.48 20.47
CA ARG A 215 -14.49 -13.85 20.07
C ARG A 215 -13.23 -13.82 19.21
N VAL A 216 -12.11 -14.28 19.77
CA VAL A 216 -10.80 -14.32 19.14
C VAL A 216 -10.51 -15.76 18.65
N PRO A 217 -10.24 -15.96 17.36
CA PRO A 217 -9.93 -17.28 16.82
C PRO A 217 -8.58 -17.76 17.35
N THR A 218 -8.47 -19.06 17.59
CA THR A 218 -7.16 -19.67 17.79
C THR A 218 -6.48 -19.83 16.45
N VAL A 219 -5.41 -19.07 16.23
CA VAL A 219 -4.71 -19.01 14.94
C VAL A 219 -3.70 -20.14 14.83
N ASN A 220 -3.88 -20.97 13.80
CA ASN A 220 -2.87 -21.86 13.26
C ASN A 220 -2.61 -21.43 11.80
N LEU A 221 -1.35 -21.37 11.38
CA LEU A 221 -0.96 -20.99 10.03
C LEU A 221 -0.27 -22.19 9.34
N PRO A 222 -1.01 -23.24 8.97
CA PRO A 222 -0.45 -24.39 8.27
C PRO A 222 0.01 -24.01 6.85
N ALA A 223 1.03 -24.70 6.36
CA ALA A 223 1.43 -24.58 4.96
C ALA A 223 0.30 -25.03 4.04
N ARG A 224 0.13 -24.34 2.90
CA ARG A 224 -0.87 -24.75 1.90
C ARG A 224 -0.64 -26.20 1.44
N PRO A 225 -1.67 -27.06 1.46
CA PRO A 225 -1.58 -28.43 0.98
C PRO A 225 -1.18 -28.53 -0.50
N PRO A 226 -0.64 -29.68 -0.94
CA PRO A 226 -0.31 -29.89 -2.35
C PRO A 226 -1.58 -29.93 -3.21
N THR A 227 -1.52 -29.36 -4.41
CA THR A 227 -2.65 -29.29 -5.36
C THR A 227 -3.17 -30.65 -5.85
N SER A 228 -2.52 -31.75 -5.46
CA SER A 228 -2.98 -33.12 -5.72
C SER A 228 -4.13 -33.54 -4.81
N ASP A 229 -4.29 -32.89 -3.65
CA ASP A 229 -5.33 -33.17 -2.66
C ASP A 229 -6.30 -31.98 -2.63
N LEU A 230 -7.34 -32.04 -3.47
CA LEU A 230 -8.25 -30.91 -3.68
C LEU A 230 -9.09 -30.61 -2.44
N ASP A 231 -9.55 -31.65 -1.73
CA ASP A 231 -10.36 -31.52 -0.53
C ASP A 231 -9.57 -30.79 0.58
N ALA A 232 -8.30 -31.20 0.79
CA ALA A 232 -7.45 -30.52 1.77
C ALA A 232 -7.15 -29.06 1.38
N VAL A 233 -7.04 -28.74 0.09
CA VAL A 233 -6.86 -27.37 -0.39
C VAL A 233 -8.12 -26.53 -0.17
N GLU A 234 -9.30 -27.09 -0.41
CA GLU A 234 -10.59 -26.42 -0.19
C GLU A 234 -10.79 -26.10 1.30
N ASP A 235 -10.60 -27.08 2.18
CA ASP A 235 -10.67 -26.89 3.64
C ASP A 235 -9.70 -25.79 4.10
N TRP A 236 -8.46 -25.82 3.61
CA TRP A 236 -7.45 -24.81 3.93
C TRP A 236 -7.83 -23.42 3.42
N ASP A 237 -8.36 -23.32 2.19
CA ASP A 237 -8.79 -22.04 1.60
C ASP A 237 -9.98 -21.46 2.41
N GLU A 238 -10.95 -22.29 2.83
CA GLU A 238 -12.06 -21.87 3.71
C GLU A 238 -11.57 -21.36 5.07
N GLU A 239 -10.67 -22.09 5.73
CA GLU A 239 -10.10 -21.68 7.02
C GLU A 239 -9.35 -20.35 6.91
N MET A 240 -8.51 -20.18 5.88
CA MET A 240 -7.74 -18.96 5.69
C MET A 240 -8.66 -17.77 5.34
N HIS A 241 -9.68 -17.97 4.50
CA HIS A 241 -10.66 -16.93 4.21
C HIS A 241 -11.43 -16.49 5.46
N ALA A 242 -11.91 -17.45 6.27
CA ALA A 242 -12.61 -17.16 7.52
C ALA A 242 -11.72 -16.36 8.50
N LEU A 243 -10.43 -16.69 8.55
CA LEU A 243 -9.47 -15.96 9.38
C LEU A 243 -9.23 -14.53 8.88
N PHE A 244 -9.02 -14.32 7.57
CA PHE A 244 -8.86 -12.96 7.01
C PHE A 244 -10.14 -12.14 7.08
N GLU A 245 -11.32 -12.76 6.98
CA GLU A 245 -12.60 -12.10 7.20
C GLU A 245 -12.72 -11.64 8.66
N TRP A 246 -12.38 -12.49 9.64
CA TRP A 246 -12.33 -12.09 11.04
C TRP A 246 -11.38 -10.91 11.27
N VAL A 247 -10.18 -10.96 10.69
CA VAL A 247 -9.21 -9.86 10.74
C VAL A 247 -9.80 -8.58 10.17
N GLY A 248 -10.46 -8.66 9.01
CA GLY A 248 -11.14 -7.51 8.39
C GLY A 248 -12.22 -6.94 9.30
N MET A 249 -13.04 -7.81 9.91
CA MET A 249 -14.09 -7.40 10.85
C MET A 249 -13.54 -6.76 12.13
N ALA A 250 -12.42 -7.28 12.65
CA ALA A 250 -11.73 -6.71 13.80
C ALA A 250 -11.08 -5.36 13.44
N GLY A 251 -10.48 -5.30 12.25
CA GLY A 251 -10.01 -4.09 11.60
C GLY A 251 -11.11 -3.12 11.23
N LEU A 252 -12.39 -3.44 11.35
CA LEU A 252 -13.50 -2.49 11.22
C LEU A 252 -14.09 -2.11 12.59
N GLY A 253 -13.65 -2.74 13.68
CA GLY A 253 -14.29 -2.61 14.99
C GLY A 253 -15.72 -3.16 15.01
N SER A 254 -15.97 -4.21 14.23
CA SER A 254 -17.31 -4.75 14.04
C SER A 254 -17.90 -5.30 15.35
N GLN A 255 -19.14 -4.91 15.64
CA GLN A 255 -19.91 -5.44 16.77
C GLN A 255 -20.18 -6.94 16.63
N ARG A 256 -20.15 -7.48 15.40
CA ARG A 256 -20.38 -8.91 15.14
C ARG A 256 -19.36 -9.84 15.79
N LEU A 257 -18.20 -9.30 16.18
CA LEU A 257 -17.18 -10.08 16.88
C LEU A 257 -17.41 -10.16 18.39
N GLN A 258 -18.33 -9.37 18.94
CA GLN A 258 -18.61 -9.34 20.37
C GLN A 258 -19.21 -10.66 20.84
N ALA A 259 -18.74 -11.18 21.98
CA ALA A 259 -19.18 -12.47 22.50
C ALA A 259 -20.68 -12.52 22.80
N ASN A 260 -21.24 -11.38 23.19
CA ASN A 260 -22.65 -11.17 23.50
C ASN A 260 -23.48 -10.66 22.31
N ASP A 261 -22.91 -10.62 21.10
CA ASP A 261 -23.67 -10.20 19.92
C ASP A 261 -24.83 -11.18 19.64
N ARG A 262 -25.98 -10.60 19.30
CA ARG A 262 -27.25 -11.30 19.03
C ARG A 262 -27.99 -10.63 17.87
N ALA A 263 -27.29 -10.10 16.87
CA ALA A 263 -28.00 -9.55 15.72
C ALA A 263 -28.81 -10.64 15.00
N ASP A 264 -30.01 -10.26 14.61
CA ASP A 264 -30.97 -11.10 13.91
C ASP A 264 -30.36 -11.60 12.58
N ALA A 265 -30.55 -12.88 12.26
CA ALA A 265 -30.03 -13.50 11.03
C ALA A 265 -30.61 -12.86 9.75
N TYR A 266 -31.79 -12.23 9.83
CA TYR A 266 -32.33 -11.42 8.73
C TYR A 266 -31.60 -10.09 8.52
N VAL A 267 -30.82 -9.62 9.51
CA VAL A 267 -30.06 -8.36 9.47
C VAL A 267 -28.60 -8.61 9.13
N ALA A 268 -27.97 -9.63 9.72
CA ALA A 268 -26.58 -9.97 9.48
C ALA A 268 -26.35 -11.48 9.58
N VAL A 269 -25.84 -12.06 8.49
CA VAL A 269 -25.54 -13.50 8.39
C VAL A 269 -24.11 -13.86 8.81
N TYR A 270 -23.22 -12.87 8.91
CA TYR A 270 -21.84 -13.11 9.32
C TYR A 270 -21.80 -13.62 10.76
N GLU A 271 -21.13 -14.75 10.98
CA GLU A 271 -20.79 -15.26 12.29
C GLU A 271 -19.26 -15.41 12.38
N PRO A 272 -18.64 -15.00 13.51
CA PRO A 272 -17.21 -15.22 13.71
C PRO A 272 -16.87 -16.70 13.57
N PRO A 273 -15.65 -17.06 13.10
CA PRO A 273 -15.25 -18.44 12.92
C PRO A 273 -15.55 -19.26 14.18
N GLN A 274 -16.49 -20.21 14.04
CA GLN A 274 -16.91 -21.10 15.12
C GLN A 274 -15.89 -22.23 15.29
N SER A 275 -14.62 -21.91 15.49
CA SER A 275 -13.68 -22.95 15.88
C SER A 275 -14.05 -23.38 17.30
N SER A 276 -14.04 -24.70 17.57
CA SER A 276 -14.19 -25.26 18.92
C SER A 276 -13.10 -24.75 19.91
N THR A 277 -12.15 -23.98 19.40
CA THR A 277 -10.97 -23.41 20.05
C THR A 277 -11.00 -21.88 20.15
N ALA A 278 -12.06 -21.19 19.69
CA ALA A 278 -12.15 -19.74 19.83
C ALA A 278 -12.28 -19.35 21.31
N THR A 279 -11.61 -18.27 21.70
CA THR A 279 -11.62 -17.76 23.09
C THR A 279 -12.26 -16.39 23.15
N VAL A 280 -12.83 -16.03 24.30
CA VAL A 280 -13.28 -14.65 24.53
C VAL A 280 -12.14 -13.88 25.18
N GLY A 281 -11.74 -12.78 24.56
CA GLY A 281 -10.64 -11.95 25.03
C GLY A 281 -10.73 -10.52 24.53
N ASP A 282 -9.72 -9.74 24.90
CA ASP A 282 -9.61 -8.35 24.47
C ASP A 282 -8.70 -8.24 23.25
N VAL A 283 -9.05 -7.35 22.33
CA VAL A 283 -8.34 -7.11 21.08
C VAL A 283 -7.93 -5.64 21.00
N THR A 284 -6.67 -5.39 20.71
CA THR A 284 -6.14 -4.07 20.42
C THR A 284 -6.08 -3.88 18.90
N ARG A 285 -6.64 -2.75 18.43
CA ARG A 285 -6.48 -2.24 17.07
C ARG A 285 -5.64 -0.97 17.12
N LEU A 286 -4.56 -0.93 16.34
CA LEU A 286 -3.75 0.25 16.12
C LEU A 286 -3.88 0.71 14.68
N GLN A 287 -3.90 2.03 14.47
CA GLN A 287 -4.08 2.60 13.15
C GLN A 287 -3.13 3.77 12.90
N TRP A 288 -2.58 3.83 11.70
CA TRP A 288 -1.98 5.05 11.16
C TRP A 288 -2.79 5.51 9.97
N ARG A 289 -3.03 6.82 9.87
CA ARG A 289 -3.82 7.44 8.80
C ARG A 289 -3.05 8.56 8.12
N GLY A 290 -2.85 8.46 6.81
CA GLY A 290 -2.10 9.44 6.03
C GLY A 290 -1.41 8.81 4.83
N PHE A 291 -0.42 9.52 4.30
CA PHE A 291 0.48 8.99 3.27
C PHE A 291 1.73 8.43 3.94
N LEU A 292 1.92 7.11 3.90
CA LEU A 292 2.99 6.44 4.63
C LEU A 292 4.12 6.03 3.70
N SER A 293 5.37 6.31 4.10
CA SER A 293 6.55 5.83 3.40
C SER A 293 6.72 4.31 3.61
N PRO A 294 7.29 3.60 2.63
CA PRO A 294 7.65 2.19 2.79
C PRO A 294 8.57 1.93 3.99
N ASP A 295 9.50 2.85 4.28
CA ASP A 295 10.42 2.76 5.42
C ASP A 295 9.66 2.83 6.77
N PHE A 296 8.61 3.65 6.87
CA PHE A 296 7.75 3.69 8.04
C PHE A 296 6.96 2.39 8.21
N VAL A 297 6.37 1.88 7.13
CA VAL A 297 5.64 0.59 7.15
C VAL A 297 6.59 -0.55 7.55
N GLN A 298 7.82 -0.55 7.04
CA GLN A 298 8.85 -1.52 7.43
C GLN A 298 9.18 -1.42 8.92
N SER A 299 9.29 -0.21 9.47
CA SER A 299 9.54 -0.01 10.90
C SER A 299 8.43 -0.59 11.78
N VAL A 300 7.16 -0.48 11.35
CA VAL A 300 6.02 -1.12 12.02
C VAL A 300 6.15 -2.65 11.96
N MET A 301 6.48 -3.20 10.79
CA MET A 301 6.71 -4.63 10.63
C MET A 301 7.87 -5.13 11.51
N ASP A 302 8.98 -4.40 11.57
CA ASP A 302 10.16 -4.78 12.37
C ASP A 302 9.84 -4.83 13.86
N VAL A 303 9.01 -3.91 14.37
CA VAL A 303 8.53 -3.96 15.76
C VAL A 303 7.71 -5.23 16.00
N VAL A 304 6.76 -5.55 15.12
CA VAL A 304 5.93 -6.77 15.24
C VAL A 304 6.79 -8.03 15.19
N LEU A 305 7.75 -8.09 14.26
CA LEU A 305 8.60 -9.26 14.05
C LEU A 305 9.65 -9.45 15.15
N SER A 306 10.04 -8.38 15.87
CA SER A 306 11.04 -8.42 16.94
C SER A 306 10.47 -8.72 18.34
N VAL A 307 9.15 -8.77 18.53
CA VAL A 307 8.58 -9.12 19.85
C VAL A 307 8.97 -10.55 20.25
N GLU A 308 9.64 -10.66 21.40
CA GLU A 308 10.08 -11.94 21.96
C GLU A 308 9.15 -12.45 23.07
N SER A 309 8.86 -11.64 24.10
CA SER A 309 7.96 -11.98 25.22
C SER A 309 7.57 -10.76 26.07
N PRO A 310 6.34 -10.70 26.64
CA PRO A 310 5.20 -11.55 26.32
C PRO A 310 4.72 -11.27 24.89
N HIS A 311 4.51 -12.31 24.09
CA HIS A 311 4.04 -12.16 22.71
C HIS A 311 2.53 -12.40 22.63
N PRO A 312 1.81 -11.67 21.78
CA PRO A 312 0.42 -12.02 21.48
C PRO A 312 0.37 -13.37 20.76
N GLN A 313 -0.80 -14.00 20.74
CA GLN A 313 -1.03 -15.26 20.01
C GLN A 313 -0.75 -15.10 18.51
N PHE A 314 -1.19 -13.98 17.95
CA PHE A 314 -0.91 -13.56 16.58
C PHE A 314 -0.97 -12.04 16.48
N VAL A 315 -0.44 -11.50 15.38
CA VAL A 315 -0.58 -10.11 14.98
C VAL A 315 -0.98 -10.08 13.51
N SER A 316 -2.00 -9.31 13.17
CA SER A 316 -2.34 -8.97 11.79
C SER A 316 -1.86 -7.56 11.45
N ILE A 317 -1.33 -7.39 10.25
CA ILE A 317 -0.96 -6.12 9.63
C ILE A 317 -1.72 -6.02 8.31
N THR A 318 -2.67 -5.11 8.20
CA THR A 318 -3.42 -4.87 6.96
C THR A 318 -3.07 -3.49 6.42
N SER A 319 -2.71 -3.43 5.14
CA SER A 319 -2.27 -2.21 4.47
C SER A 319 -3.04 -2.03 3.18
N HIS A 320 -3.55 -0.82 2.99
CA HIS A 320 -4.27 -0.42 1.79
C HIS A 320 -3.37 0.47 0.93
N ALA A 321 -3.14 0.06 -0.32
CA ALA A 321 -2.42 0.87 -1.27
C ALA A 321 -3.30 2.02 -1.80
N PHE A 322 -2.68 3.07 -2.34
CA PHE A 322 -3.41 4.19 -2.92
C PHE A 322 -4.09 3.75 -4.24
N PRO A 323 -5.44 3.71 -4.34
CA PRO A 323 -6.15 3.18 -5.52
C PRO A 323 -5.83 3.88 -6.84
N ALA A 324 -5.65 5.21 -6.77
CA ALA A 324 -5.32 6.02 -7.93
C ALA A 324 -3.80 6.09 -8.23
N ALA A 325 -2.93 5.36 -7.52
CA ALA A 325 -1.51 5.38 -7.86
C ALA A 325 -1.22 4.64 -9.18
N PRO A 326 -0.47 5.24 -10.13
CA PRO A 326 -0.04 4.57 -11.36
C PRO A 326 0.80 3.31 -11.12
N VAL A 327 1.55 3.29 -10.02
CA VAL A 327 2.33 2.16 -9.54
C VAL A 327 1.83 1.83 -8.15
N SER A 328 1.60 0.56 -7.87
CA SER A 328 1.21 0.11 -6.53
C SER A 328 2.02 -1.08 -6.03
N TYR A 329 2.74 -1.73 -6.94
CA TYR A 329 3.62 -2.84 -6.64
C TYR A 329 4.93 -2.76 -7.42
N ILE A 330 6.02 -2.97 -6.70
CA ILE A 330 7.39 -3.05 -7.20
C ILE A 330 7.84 -4.49 -6.94
N PRO A 331 7.98 -5.32 -8.00
CA PRO A 331 8.46 -6.67 -7.84
C PRO A 331 9.83 -6.71 -7.14
N PRO A 332 10.03 -7.55 -6.11
CA PRO A 332 11.32 -7.68 -5.46
C PRO A 332 12.34 -8.27 -6.45
N GLY A 333 13.24 -7.43 -6.95
CA GLY A 333 14.22 -7.79 -7.98
C GLY A 333 15.57 -8.25 -7.43
N LYS A 334 16.27 -9.11 -8.20
CA LYS A 334 17.72 -9.34 -8.13
C LYS A 334 18.48 -8.73 -9.33
N ASP A 335 17.77 -8.05 -10.24
CA ASP A 335 18.27 -7.71 -11.57
C ASP A 335 18.16 -6.21 -11.87
N LYS A 336 19.28 -5.60 -12.26
CA LYS A 336 19.43 -4.13 -12.37
C LYS A 336 18.49 -3.48 -13.41
N ASP A 337 18.11 -4.22 -14.46
CA ASP A 337 17.25 -3.69 -15.55
C ASP A 337 15.75 -3.94 -15.34
N ARG A 338 15.37 -4.98 -14.58
CA ARG A 338 13.96 -5.26 -14.25
C ARG A 338 13.41 -4.32 -13.18
N ASN A 339 14.29 -3.66 -12.43
CA ASN A 339 13.94 -2.73 -11.37
C ASN A 339 13.21 -1.45 -11.83
N LEU A 340 13.05 -1.20 -13.14
CA LEU A 340 12.24 -0.09 -13.66
C LEU A 340 10.83 -0.50 -14.07
N ARG A 341 10.59 -1.79 -14.34
CA ARG A 341 9.29 -2.26 -14.83
C ARG A 341 8.39 -2.65 -13.66
N THR A 342 7.26 -1.98 -13.56
CA THR A 342 6.17 -2.33 -12.66
C THR A 342 5.06 -3.01 -13.47
N PRO A 343 4.26 -3.90 -12.86
CA PRO A 343 3.03 -4.37 -13.48
C PRO A 343 2.18 -3.18 -13.94
N ALA A 344 1.53 -3.32 -15.09
CA ALA A 344 0.62 -2.29 -15.57
C ALA A 344 -0.65 -2.34 -14.72
N ARG A 345 -1.13 -1.17 -14.29
CA ARG A 345 -2.45 -1.03 -13.67
C ARG A 345 -3.17 0.21 -14.17
N VAL A 346 -4.48 0.24 -14.01
CA VAL A 346 -5.30 1.43 -14.25
C VAL A 346 -5.60 2.09 -12.90
N PRO A 347 -5.09 3.31 -12.64
CA PRO A 347 -5.56 4.15 -11.55
C PRO A 347 -7.08 4.29 -11.54
N SER A 348 -7.70 4.06 -10.38
CA SER A 348 -9.14 4.25 -10.21
C SER A 348 -9.44 4.58 -8.74
N GLU A 349 -10.44 5.41 -8.47
CA GLU A 349 -10.90 5.67 -7.10
C GLU A 349 -11.42 4.40 -6.42
N ASP A 350 -12.03 3.49 -7.20
CA ASP A 350 -12.54 2.19 -6.75
C ASP A 350 -11.51 1.07 -6.96
N GLY A 351 -10.25 1.42 -7.20
CA GLY A 351 -9.18 0.46 -7.40
C GLY A 351 -8.87 -0.33 -6.13
N GLU A 352 -8.88 -1.66 -6.22
CA GLU A 352 -8.49 -2.52 -5.11
C GLU A 352 -7.01 -2.88 -5.20
N ASP A 353 -6.27 -2.64 -4.12
CA ASP A 353 -4.93 -3.20 -3.89
C ASP A 353 -4.65 -3.17 -2.39
N THR A 354 -4.72 -4.34 -1.76
CA THR A 354 -4.59 -4.50 -0.31
C THR A 354 -3.76 -5.72 -0.03
N TRP A 355 -2.95 -5.67 1.01
CA TRP A 355 -2.33 -6.86 1.57
C TRP A 355 -2.60 -6.94 3.07
N SER A 356 -2.77 -8.15 3.55
CA SER A 356 -2.95 -8.47 4.96
C SER A 356 -1.99 -9.59 5.36
N LEU A 357 -1.09 -9.28 6.28
CA LEU A 357 -0.08 -10.18 6.82
C LEU A 357 -0.49 -10.60 8.23
N LEU A 358 -0.68 -11.89 8.43
CA LEU A 358 -0.78 -12.53 9.74
C LEU A 358 0.57 -13.12 10.12
N VAL A 359 0.98 -12.87 11.37
CA VAL A 359 2.16 -13.50 11.99
C VAL A 359 1.70 -14.16 13.27
N ALA A 360 2.01 -15.45 13.41
CA ALA A 360 1.69 -16.23 14.60
C ALA A 360 2.91 -17.02 15.05
N ARG A 361 2.93 -17.40 16.33
CA ARG A 361 4.02 -18.22 16.90
C ARG A 361 3.51 -19.62 17.19
N GLU A 362 4.22 -20.62 16.69
CA GLU A 362 3.98 -22.03 16.95
C GLU A 362 5.25 -22.60 17.62
N GLY A 363 5.21 -22.69 18.95
CA GLY A 363 6.39 -23.03 19.76
C GLY A 363 7.53 -22.01 19.60
N ASP A 364 8.70 -22.47 19.17
CA ASP A 364 9.85 -21.59 18.90
C ASP A 364 9.86 -21.00 17.48
N THR A 365 8.95 -21.44 16.61
CA THR A 365 8.89 -20.99 15.21
C THR A 365 7.87 -19.87 15.04
N LYS A 366 8.21 -18.85 14.25
CA LYS A 366 7.26 -17.81 13.81
C LYS A 366 6.83 -18.11 12.38
N ARG A 367 5.52 -18.20 12.16
CA ARG A 367 4.90 -18.41 10.85
C ARG A 367 4.20 -17.17 10.37
N TRP A 368 4.04 -17.07 9.07
CA TRP A 368 3.30 -16.00 8.43
C TRP A 368 2.32 -16.53 7.39
N CYS A 369 1.23 -15.80 7.22
CA CYS A 369 0.26 -15.94 6.15
C CYS A 369 -0.02 -14.56 5.57
N LEU A 370 0.12 -14.40 4.26
CA LEU A 370 -0.06 -13.15 3.54
C LEU A 370 -1.15 -13.34 2.50
N ALA A 371 -2.26 -12.62 2.67
CA ALA A 371 -3.27 -12.43 1.65
C ALA A 371 -2.96 -11.13 0.89
N GLU A 372 -2.92 -11.21 -0.43
CA GLU A 372 -2.86 -10.06 -1.33
C GLU A 372 -4.16 -10.04 -2.12
N SER A 373 -4.78 -8.87 -2.28
CA SER A 373 -5.96 -8.66 -3.13
C SER A 373 -5.66 -7.57 -4.14
N ILE A 374 -5.96 -7.83 -5.41
CA ILE A 374 -5.79 -6.87 -6.50
C ILE A 374 -7.05 -6.74 -7.35
N GLY A 375 -7.28 -5.53 -7.85
CA GLY A 375 -8.36 -5.23 -8.77
C GLY A 375 -8.19 -5.88 -10.15
N PRO A 376 -9.25 -5.91 -10.97
CA PRO A 376 -9.28 -6.58 -12.27
C PRO A 376 -8.38 -5.92 -13.33
N LEU A 377 -7.96 -4.67 -13.10
CA LEU A 377 -7.12 -3.88 -14.01
C LEU A 377 -5.70 -3.71 -13.46
N ASP A 378 -5.11 -4.82 -12.98
CA ASP A 378 -3.71 -4.94 -12.55
C ASP A 378 -3.10 -6.22 -13.15
N THR A 379 -1.94 -6.13 -13.81
CA THR A 379 -1.28 -7.27 -14.47
C THR A 379 -0.29 -8.03 -13.57
N ARG A 380 -0.25 -7.78 -12.26
CA ARG A 380 0.73 -8.39 -11.33
C ARG A 380 0.76 -9.92 -11.40
N TRP A 381 -0.38 -10.55 -11.68
CA TRP A 381 -0.52 -12.02 -11.70
C TRP A 381 -0.88 -12.62 -13.06
N GLY A 382 -0.62 -11.89 -14.16
CA GLY A 382 -0.96 -12.33 -15.51
C GLY A 382 -2.26 -11.75 -16.01
#